data_AF-A0A0M1P1Q1-F1
#
_entry.id   AF-A0A0M1P1Q1-F1
#
_cell.length_a   1.000
_cell.length_b   1.000
_cell.length_c   1.000
_cell.angle_alpha   90.00
_cell.angle_beta   90.00
_cell.angle_gamma   90.00
#
_symmetry.space_group_name_H-M   'P 1'
#
loop_
_entity.id
_entity.type
_entity.pdbx_description
1 polymer ?
#
loop_
_entity_poly.entity_id
_entity_poly.type
_entity_poly.pdbx_seq_one_letter_code
_entity_poly.pdbx_strand_id
1 'polypeptide(L)'
;MSVPSKRYRVQFSRFDYFIIGFTYVFFPLALMIAAFRILPTQRHHPYQGRNMRLVGWSLFGSYIICFIIFLLAIETSEEFLNDNLTLALCLLVPAIGCLVAADLADKKFQKLMGVYKESVLQQRLVYIEHIAFAAHQSPAHVTRDLNFMMKERMLPYGEIVNGELIIRSLHREPVTPLENQEDIEVQSVECSSCGARTVISRNEEKECEYCGTMIVA
;
A
#
# COMPACT_ATOMS: atom_id res chain seq x y z
N MET A 1 2.46 -21.86 5.15
CA MET A 1 3.27 -21.06 6.09
C MET A 1 3.12 -19.60 5.73
N SER A 2 2.45 -18.80 6.56
CA SER A 2 2.32 -17.35 6.34
C SER A 2 3.65 -16.68 6.64
N VAL A 3 4.25 -16.06 5.63
CA VAL A 3 5.46 -15.24 5.82
C VAL A 3 5.09 -14.11 6.79
N PRO A 4 5.84 -13.89 7.89
CA PRO A 4 5.56 -12.81 8.82
C PRO A 4 5.61 -11.48 8.06
N SER A 5 4.45 -10.84 7.92
CA SER A 5 4.33 -9.55 7.26
C SER A 5 5.13 -8.52 8.06
N LYS A 6 6.22 -8.02 7.49
CA LYS A 6 7.01 -6.91 8.05
C LYS A 6 6.06 -5.76 8.41
N ARG A 7 6.07 -5.31 9.66
CA ARG A 7 5.25 -4.17 10.11
C ARG A 7 5.53 -2.98 9.22
N TYR A 8 4.48 -2.45 8.59
CA TYR A 8 4.58 -1.23 7.83
C TYR A 8 4.87 -0.06 8.77
N ARG A 9 5.92 0.70 8.45
CA ARG A 9 6.31 1.89 9.20
C ARG A 9 6.88 2.88 8.20
N VAL A 10 6.21 4.03 8.03
CA VAL A 10 6.74 5.09 7.17
C VAL A 10 8.01 5.63 7.81
N GLN A 11 9.07 5.65 7.02
CA GLN A 11 10.34 6.21 7.46
C GLN A 11 10.24 7.74 7.55
N PHE A 12 10.98 8.31 8.48
CA PHE A 12 11.13 9.76 8.57
C PHE A 12 11.86 10.29 7.35
N SER A 13 11.39 11.44 6.86
CA SER A 13 12.12 12.22 5.86
C SER A 13 13.37 12.82 6.50
N ARG A 14 14.38 13.16 5.68
CA ARG A 14 15.53 13.96 6.13
C ARG A 14 15.10 15.26 6.79
N PHE A 15 14.02 15.87 6.30
CA PHE A 15 13.44 17.07 6.90
C PHE A 15 12.83 16.82 8.29
N ASP A 16 12.26 15.63 8.52
CA ASP A 16 11.68 15.28 9.83
C ASP A 16 12.81 15.12 10.87
N TYR A 17 13.91 14.47 10.49
CA TYR A 17 15.12 14.40 11.33
C TYR A 17 15.72 15.77 11.61
N PHE A 18 15.73 16.66 10.60
CA PHE A 18 16.15 18.04 10.78
C PHE A 18 15.28 18.76 11.83
N ILE A 19 13.95 18.65 11.75
CA ILE A 19 13.04 19.24 12.75
C ILE A 19 13.31 18.69 14.15
N ILE A 20 13.48 17.37 14.28
CA ILE A 20 13.78 16.73 15.57
C ILE A 20 15.10 17.27 16.14
N GLY A 21 16.17 17.30 15.33
CA GLY A 21 17.46 17.85 15.76
C GLY A 21 17.36 19.34 16.11
N PHE A 22 16.66 20.12 15.30
CA PHE A 22 16.42 21.55 15.53
C PHE A 22 15.64 21.81 16.82
N THR A 23 14.78 20.88 17.25
CA THR A 23 14.06 20.97 18.54
C THR A 23 15.00 21.01 19.74
N TYR A 24 16.13 20.32 19.69
CA TYR A 24 17.10 20.32 20.79
C TYR A 24 17.95 21.59 20.87
N VAL A 25 17.98 22.41 19.81
CA VAL A 25 18.83 23.60 19.74
C VAL A 25 18.01 24.90 19.84
N PHE A 26 16.84 24.95 19.20
CA PHE A 26 16.05 26.17 19.03
C PHE A 26 14.62 26.00 19.55
N PHE A 27 14.47 25.46 20.76
CA PHE A 27 13.18 25.51 21.46
C PHE A 27 12.79 26.97 21.76
N PRO A 28 11.56 27.45 21.50
CA PRO A 28 10.35 26.73 21.05
C PRO A 28 10.09 26.76 19.52
N LEU A 29 10.94 27.42 18.73
CA LEU A 29 10.72 27.66 17.29
C LEU A 29 10.50 26.35 16.51
N ALA A 30 11.19 25.27 16.89
CA ALA A 30 11.07 23.98 16.24
C ALA A 30 9.65 23.37 16.30
N LEU A 31 8.92 23.58 17.40
CA LEU A 31 7.53 23.12 17.53
C LEU A 31 6.61 23.81 16.53
N MET A 32 6.81 25.10 16.30
CA MET A 32 6.05 25.86 15.30
C MET A 32 6.30 25.31 13.90
N ILE A 33 7.56 25.03 13.55
CA ILE A 33 7.92 24.43 12.26
C ILE A 33 7.29 23.04 12.11
N ALA A 34 7.34 22.20 13.16
CA ALA A 34 6.68 20.90 13.16
C ALA A 34 5.17 21.04 12.92
N ALA A 35 4.50 21.97 13.60
CA ALA A 35 3.07 22.22 13.44
C ALA A 35 2.72 22.64 11.99
N PHE A 36 3.43 23.62 11.42
CA PHE A 36 3.23 24.05 10.03
C PHE A 36 3.42 22.91 9.03
N ARG A 37 4.38 22.01 9.27
CA ARG A 37 4.64 20.86 8.41
C ARG A 37 3.50 19.83 8.43
N ILE A 38 2.85 19.67 9.57
CA ILE A 38 1.84 18.64 9.82
C ILE A 38 0.46 19.03 9.30
N LEU A 39 0.08 20.31 9.41
CA LEU A 39 -1.22 20.84 8.97
C LEU A 39 -1.65 20.37 7.57
N PRO A 40 -0.81 20.47 6.50
CA PRO A 40 -1.23 20.06 5.16
C PRO A 40 -1.32 18.53 5.00
N THR A 41 -0.58 17.76 5.79
CA THR A 41 -0.45 16.31 5.60
C THR A 41 -1.34 15.48 6.53
N GLN A 42 -2.00 16.09 7.52
CA GLN A 42 -2.84 15.38 8.49
C GLN A 42 -3.99 14.58 7.87
N ARG A 43 -4.52 15.00 6.72
CA ARG A 43 -5.64 14.31 6.05
C ARG A 43 -5.27 12.98 5.38
N HIS A 44 -3.99 12.63 5.35
CA HIS A 44 -3.50 11.46 4.62
C HIS A 44 -3.24 10.30 5.60
N HIS A 45 -4.03 9.23 5.52
CA HIS A 45 -3.87 8.02 6.35
C HIS A 45 -2.43 7.46 6.36
N PRO A 46 -1.69 7.40 5.23
CA PRO A 46 -0.34 6.84 5.22
C PRO A 46 0.64 7.63 6.09
N TYR A 47 0.42 8.94 6.24
CA TYR A 47 1.34 9.84 6.93
C TYR A 47 0.92 10.15 8.37
N GLN A 48 -0.27 9.73 8.80
CA GLN A 48 -0.80 10.05 10.12
C GLN A 48 0.11 9.54 11.24
N GLY A 49 0.57 8.28 11.14
CA GLY A 49 1.49 7.71 12.13
C GLY A 49 2.83 8.45 12.16
N ARG A 50 3.44 8.72 11.01
CA ARG A 50 4.69 9.50 10.92
C ARG A 50 4.55 10.87 11.56
N ASN A 51 3.48 11.60 11.24
CA ASN A 51 3.22 12.94 11.75
C ASN A 51 3.04 12.93 13.27
N MET A 52 2.27 11.98 13.81
CA MET A 52 2.09 11.85 15.26
C MET A 52 3.41 11.50 15.98
N ARG A 53 4.28 10.68 15.37
CA ARG A 53 5.62 10.45 15.94
C ARG A 53 6.48 11.71 15.91
N LEU A 54 6.41 12.50 14.85
CA LEU A 54 7.16 13.76 14.75
C LEU A 54 6.76 14.72 15.87
N VAL A 55 5.44 14.88 16.12
CA VAL A 55 4.93 15.67 17.27
C VAL A 55 5.43 15.07 18.58
N GLY A 56 5.27 13.76 18.77
CA GLY A 56 5.67 13.08 20.00
C GLY A 56 7.15 13.28 20.31
N TRP A 57 8.04 13.10 19.34
CA TRP A 57 9.47 13.33 19.51
C TRP A 57 9.82 14.81 19.74
N SER A 58 9.11 15.73 19.07
CA SER A 58 9.34 17.16 19.28
C SER A 58 8.90 17.61 20.68
N LEU A 59 7.74 17.15 21.17
CA LEU A 59 7.29 17.41 22.54
C LEU A 59 8.20 16.76 23.58
N PHE A 60 8.65 15.53 23.34
CA PHE A 60 9.59 14.84 24.22
C PHE A 60 10.94 15.58 24.27
N GLY A 61 11.50 15.97 23.13
CA GLY A 61 12.73 16.76 23.08
C GLY A 61 12.59 18.11 23.80
N SER A 62 11.44 18.76 23.63
CA SER A 62 11.10 20.01 24.32
C SER A 62 11.06 19.84 25.84
N TYR A 63 10.44 18.74 26.32
CA TYR A 63 10.44 18.38 27.74
C TYR A 63 11.86 18.21 28.28
N ILE A 64 12.74 17.48 27.58
CA ILE A 64 14.12 17.25 28.02
C ILE A 64 14.90 18.57 28.11
N ILE A 65 14.77 19.46 27.13
CA ILE A 65 15.46 20.76 27.16
C ILE A 65 14.94 21.62 28.31
N CYS A 66 13.62 21.73 28.47
CA CYS A 66 13.03 22.48 29.59
C CYS A 66 13.48 21.89 30.94
N PHE A 67 13.45 20.56 31.08
CA PHE A 67 13.91 19.87 32.28
C PHE A 67 15.36 20.21 32.64
N ILE A 68 16.27 20.23 31.67
CA ILE A 68 17.67 20.61 31.89
C ILE A 68 17.78 22.07 32.32
N ILE A 69 17.05 22.98 31.67
CA ILE A 69 17.03 24.41 32.03
C ILE A 69 16.53 24.58 33.47
N PHE A 70 15.44 23.92 33.84
CA PHE A 70 14.90 23.95 35.20
C PHE A 70 15.87 23.38 36.23
N LEU A 71 16.54 22.26 35.91
CA LEU A 71 17.55 21.65 36.77
C LEU A 71 18.72 22.59 37.05
N LEU A 72 19.08 23.45 36.10
CA LEU A 72 20.15 24.44 36.26
C LEU A 72 19.69 25.73 36.95
N ALA A 73 18.40 26.07 36.88
CA ALA A 73 17.87 27.35 37.34
C ALA A 73 17.37 27.34 38.79
N ILE A 74 16.97 26.18 39.32
CA ILE A 74 16.27 26.11 40.61
C ILE A 74 17.22 25.95 41.79
N GLU A 75 17.02 26.75 42.83
CA GLU A 75 17.78 26.72 44.09
C GLU A 75 17.11 25.86 45.18
N THR A 76 15.78 25.65 45.12
CA THR A 76 15.02 24.93 46.16
C THR A 76 14.36 23.64 45.65
N SER A 77 14.33 22.60 46.48
CA SER A 77 13.82 21.28 46.07
C SER A 77 12.29 21.20 45.94
N GLU A 78 11.54 22.01 46.67
CA GLU A 78 10.07 21.97 46.65
C GLU A 78 9.48 22.59 45.38
N GLU A 79 10.01 23.74 44.95
CA GLU A 79 9.64 24.38 43.68
C GLU A 79 9.98 23.47 42.49
N PHE A 80 11.13 22.79 42.55
CA PHE A 80 11.53 21.83 41.52
C PHE A 80 10.53 20.71 41.30
N LEU A 81 10.00 20.10 42.38
CA LEU A 81 9.07 18.99 42.23
C LEU A 81 7.74 19.44 41.63
N ASN A 82 7.18 20.56 42.08
CA ASN A 82 5.90 21.07 41.60
C ASN A 82 5.98 21.56 40.14
N ASP A 83 7.03 22.29 39.78
CA ASP A 83 7.20 22.81 38.42
C ASP A 83 7.53 21.68 37.44
N ASN A 84 8.38 20.74 37.83
CA ASN A 84 8.69 19.59 37.00
C ASN A 84 7.47 18.68 36.79
N LEU A 85 6.63 18.49 37.82
CA LEU A 85 5.38 17.73 37.68
C LEU A 85 4.44 18.42 36.68
N THR A 86 4.31 19.74 36.77
CA THR A 86 3.50 20.54 35.84
C THR A 86 4.04 20.43 34.41
N LEU A 87 5.36 20.55 34.23
CA LEU A 87 6.03 20.40 32.93
C LEU A 87 5.84 19.00 32.34
N ALA A 88 5.99 17.96 33.16
CA ALA A 88 5.78 16.57 32.73
C ALA A 88 4.33 16.33 32.31
N LEU A 89 3.36 16.87 33.05
CA LEU A 89 1.95 16.76 32.69
C LEU A 89 1.63 17.50 31.38
N CYS A 90 2.23 18.67 31.14
CA CYS A 90 1.98 19.48 29.96
C CYS A 90 2.72 19.00 28.70
N LEU A 91 3.91 18.42 28.81
CA LEU A 91 4.73 18.04 27.65
C LEU A 91 4.95 16.53 27.52
N LEU A 92 5.35 15.86 28.60
CA LEU A 92 5.72 14.45 28.56
C LEU A 92 4.49 13.55 28.36
N VAL A 93 3.39 13.80 29.06
CA VAL A 93 2.15 13.01 28.92
C VAL A 93 1.57 13.12 27.50
N PRO A 94 1.40 14.31 26.91
CA PRO A 94 1.00 14.43 25.51
C PRO A 94 1.99 13.82 24.53
N ALA A 95 3.31 13.92 24.79
CA ALA A 95 4.33 13.29 23.94
C ALA A 95 4.15 11.76 23.87
N ILE A 96 3.98 11.12 25.03
CA ILE A 96 3.72 9.67 25.11
C ILE A 96 2.40 9.33 24.41
N GLY A 97 1.34 10.12 24.65
CA GLY A 97 0.05 9.95 23.98
C GLY A 97 0.16 9.99 22.45
N CYS A 98 0.90 10.96 21.90
CA CYS A 98 1.18 11.06 20.46
C CYS A 98 1.98 9.87 19.92
N LEU A 99 2.99 9.39 20.65
CA LEU A 99 3.77 8.22 20.24
C LEU A 99 2.93 6.93 20.22
N VAL A 100 2.06 6.73 21.21
CA VAL A 100 1.12 5.61 21.25
C VAL A 100 0.08 5.72 20.13
N ALA A 101 -0.50 6.91 19.94
CA ALA A 101 -1.45 7.18 18.87
C ALA A 101 -0.83 6.92 17.49
N ALA A 102 0.45 7.21 17.31
CA ALA A 102 1.15 6.91 16.07
C ALA A 102 1.24 5.41 15.77
N ASP A 103 1.53 4.59 16.78
CA ASP A 103 1.59 3.14 16.60
C ASP A 103 0.21 2.53 16.36
N LEU A 104 -0.85 3.10 16.96
CA LEU A 104 -2.23 2.73 16.66
C LEU A 104 -2.61 3.09 15.22
N ALA A 105 -2.22 4.27 14.74
CA ALA A 105 -2.47 4.70 13.37
C ALA A 105 -1.77 3.79 12.34
N ASP A 106 -0.51 3.42 12.59
CA ASP A 106 0.23 2.50 11.73
C ASP A 106 -0.40 1.10 11.70
N LYS A 107 -0.85 0.58 12.85
CA LYS A 107 -1.60 -0.69 12.92
C LYS A 107 -2.90 -0.64 12.12
N LYS A 108 -3.65 0.46 12.24
CA LYS A 108 -4.89 0.68 11.48
C LYS A 108 -4.63 0.68 9.99
N PHE A 109 -3.63 1.42 9.54
CA PHE A 109 -3.26 1.48 8.12
C PHE A 109 -2.74 0.13 7.61
N GLN A 110 -1.97 -0.62 8.41
CA GLN A 110 -1.50 -1.96 8.04
C GLN A 110 -2.66 -2.93 7.78
N LYS A 111 -3.71 -2.89 8.62
CA LYS A 111 -4.93 -3.69 8.40
C LYS A 111 -5.61 -3.32 7.09
N LEU A 112 -5.78 -2.02 6.85
CA LEU A 112 -6.39 -1.50 5.62
C LEU A 112 -5.60 -1.92 4.37
N MET A 113 -4.28 -1.87 4.45
CA MET A 113 -3.38 -2.31 3.39
C MET A 113 -3.53 -3.81 3.06
N GLY A 114 -3.86 -4.63 4.07
CA GLY A 114 -4.20 -6.04 3.88
C GLY A 114 -5.45 -6.20 3.02
N VAL A 115 -6.53 -5.46 3.35
CA VAL A 115 -7.78 -5.45 2.59
C VAL A 115 -7.53 -5.02 1.14
N TYR A 116 -6.76 -3.96 0.91
CA TYR A 116 -6.42 -3.53 -0.45
C TYR A 116 -5.67 -4.59 -1.25
N LYS A 117 -4.70 -5.28 -0.64
CA LYS A 117 -3.99 -6.37 -1.32
C LYS A 117 -4.92 -7.53 -1.66
N GLU A 118 -5.82 -7.90 -0.76
CA GLU A 118 -6.80 -8.96 -0.97
C GLU A 118 -7.77 -8.61 -2.10
N SER A 119 -8.38 -7.43 -2.06
CA SER A 119 -9.31 -6.93 -3.07
C SER A 119 -8.67 -6.80 -4.45
N VAL A 120 -7.43 -6.31 -4.54
CA VAL A 120 -6.76 -6.08 -5.83
C VAL A 120 -6.15 -7.36 -6.40
N LEU A 121 -5.45 -8.16 -5.58
CA LEU A 121 -4.68 -9.31 -6.08
C LEU A 121 -5.50 -10.60 -6.16
N GLN A 122 -6.37 -10.86 -5.16
CA GLN A 122 -7.14 -12.10 -5.11
C GLN A 122 -8.47 -11.95 -5.81
N GLN A 123 -9.21 -10.88 -5.51
CA GLN A 123 -10.55 -10.65 -6.08
C GLN A 123 -10.50 -9.96 -7.46
N ARG A 124 -9.32 -9.46 -7.87
CA ARG A 124 -9.11 -8.76 -9.15
C ARG A 124 -10.10 -7.61 -9.40
N LEU A 125 -10.48 -6.90 -8.34
CA LEU A 125 -11.36 -5.74 -8.46
C LEU A 125 -10.62 -4.63 -9.22
N VAL A 126 -11.19 -4.24 -10.37
CA VAL A 126 -10.66 -3.18 -11.22
C VAL A 126 -11.26 -1.83 -10.83
N TYR A 127 -12.54 -1.77 -10.48
CA TYR A 127 -13.23 -0.52 -10.17
C TYR A 127 -12.93 -0.04 -8.74
N ILE A 128 -12.51 1.22 -8.60
CA ILE A 128 -12.19 1.85 -7.31
C ILE A 128 -13.41 1.86 -6.38
N GLU A 129 -14.62 2.03 -6.90
CA GLU A 129 -15.84 2.04 -6.09
C GLU A 129 -16.07 0.70 -5.37
N HIS A 130 -15.78 -0.42 -6.03
CA HIS A 130 -15.95 -1.75 -5.46
C HIS A 130 -14.89 -2.00 -4.37
N ILE A 131 -13.65 -1.56 -4.60
CA ILE A 131 -12.58 -1.61 -3.61
C ILE A 131 -12.93 -0.71 -2.41
N ALA A 132 -13.52 0.46 -2.66
CA ALA A 132 -13.93 1.41 -1.63
C ALA A 132 -15.04 0.82 -0.74
N PHE A 133 -16.02 0.15 -1.34
CA PHE A 133 -17.07 -0.56 -0.63
C PHE A 133 -16.50 -1.68 0.24
N ALA A 134 -15.62 -2.51 -0.31
CA ALA A 134 -14.96 -3.61 0.43
C ALA A 134 -14.07 -3.10 1.58
N ALA A 135 -13.40 -1.96 1.40
CA ALA A 135 -12.54 -1.37 2.42
C ALA A 135 -13.25 -0.46 3.44
N HIS A 136 -14.56 -0.23 3.26
CA HIS A 136 -15.33 0.77 4.02
C HIS A 136 -14.65 2.15 4.06
N GLN A 137 -14.14 2.58 2.91
CA GLN A 137 -13.48 3.88 2.74
C GLN A 137 -14.12 4.67 1.60
N SER A 138 -13.91 5.99 1.58
CA SER A 138 -14.33 6.79 0.44
C SER A 138 -13.48 6.47 -0.80
N PRO A 139 -14.03 6.55 -2.03
CA PRO A 139 -13.27 6.34 -3.26
C PRO A 139 -12.02 7.23 -3.33
N ALA A 140 -12.15 8.50 -2.93
CA ALA A 140 -11.03 9.44 -2.91
C ALA A 140 -9.88 9.02 -1.96
N HIS A 141 -10.20 8.40 -0.81
CA HIS A 141 -9.20 7.84 0.09
C HIS A 141 -8.53 6.61 -0.51
N VAL A 142 -9.32 5.72 -1.11
CA VAL A 142 -8.84 4.49 -1.74
C VAL A 142 -7.90 4.81 -2.91
N THR A 143 -8.26 5.74 -3.79
CA THR A 143 -7.39 6.22 -4.89
C THR A 143 -6.05 6.71 -4.36
N ARG A 144 -6.07 7.53 -3.31
CA ARG A 144 -4.85 8.08 -2.70
C ARG A 144 -3.98 7.00 -2.06
N ASP A 145 -4.58 6.08 -1.32
CA ASP A 145 -3.88 5.01 -0.62
C ASP A 145 -3.31 3.99 -1.61
N LEU A 146 -4.05 3.63 -2.67
CA LEU A 146 -3.57 2.78 -3.75
C LEU A 146 -2.42 3.44 -4.54
N ASN A 147 -2.54 4.74 -4.88
CA ASN A 147 -1.44 5.50 -5.48
C ASN A 147 -0.19 5.49 -4.62
N PHE A 148 -0.36 5.66 -3.30
CA PHE A 148 0.74 5.54 -2.35
C PHE A 148 1.35 4.12 -2.34
N MET A 149 0.54 3.07 -2.31
CA MET A 149 1.00 1.68 -2.32
C MET A 149 1.75 1.32 -3.61
N MET A 150 1.30 1.81 -4.76
CA MET A 150 1.99 1.61 -6.05
C MET A 150 3.33 2.36 -6.07
N LYS A 151 3.35 3.61 -5.59
CA LYS A 151 4.58 4.41 -5.47
C LYS A 151 5.64 3.76 -4.59
N GLU A 152 5.23 3.19 -3.46
CA GLU A 152 6.11 2.47 -2.51
C GLU A 152 6.37 1.02 -2.92
N ARG A 153 5.98 0.60 -4.13
CA ARG A 153 6.17 -0.76 -4.68
C ARG A 153 5.57 -1.87 -3.81
N MET A 154 4.49 -1.58 -3.09
CA MET A 154 3.76 -2.55 -2.27
C MET A 154 2.70 -3.30 -3.07
N LEU A 155 2.30 -2.74 -4.20
CA LEU A 155 1.50 -3.35 -5.26
C LEU A 155 2.29 -3.30 -6.58
N PRO A 156 2.01 -4.21 -7.53
CA PRO A 156 2.51 -4.09 -8.89
C PRO A 156 2.16 -2.74 -9.50
N TYR A 157 3.00 -2.27 -10.44
CA TYR A 157 2.79 -0.99 -11.10
C TYR A 157 1.46 -0.98 -11.86
N GLY A 158 0.67 0.07 -11.59
CA GLY A 158 -0.58 0.34 -12.24
C GLY A 158 -0.88 1.84 -12.25
N GLU A 159 -1.93 2.20 -12.97
CA GLU A 159 -2.44 3.56 -13.08
C GLU A 159 -3.95 3.55 -12.84
N ILE A 160 -4.46 4.63 -12.26
CA ILE A 160 -5.90 4.80 -12.04
C ILE A 160 -6.41 5.74 -13.13
N VAL A 161 -7.19 5.22 -14.07
CA VAL A 161 -7.77 5.97 -15.18
C VAL A 161 -9.28 5.90 -15.06
N ASN A 162 -9.95 7.06 -15.00
CA ASN A 162 -11.42 7.15 -14.91
C ASN A 162 -12.07 6.34 -13.76
N GLY A 163 -11.37 6.14 -12.64
CA GLY A 163 -11.88 5.35 -11.51
C GLY A 163 -11.67 3.84 -11.64
N GLU A 164 -10.93 3.40 -12.65
CA GLU A 164 -10.50 2.02 -12.84
C GLU A 164 -9.00 1.88 -12.57
N LEU A 165 -8.63 0.81 -11.87
CA LEU A 165 -7.26 0.45 -11.53
C LEU A 165 -6.70 -0.49 -12.61
N ILE A 166 -5.89 0.05 -13.51
CA ILE A 166 -5.25 -0.70 -14.59
C ILE A 166 -3.87 -1.16 -14.10
N ILE A 167 -3.74 -2.45 -13.78
CA ILE A 167 -2.45 -3.07 -13.42
C ILE A 167 -1.97 -3.92 -14.58
N ARG A 168 -0.83 -3.54 -15.19
CA ARG A 168 -0.27 -4.20 -16.38
C ARG A 168 -0.01 -5.69 -16.18
N SER A 169 0.31 -6.12 -14.95
CA SER A 169 0.57 -7.53 -14.65
C SER A 169 -0.70 -8.37 -14.40
N LEU A 170 -1.85 -7.73 -14.17
CA LEU A 170 -3.14 -8.39 -13.93
C LEU A 170 -4.03 -8.33 -15.16
N HIS A 171 -3.77 -7.39 -16.07
CA HIS A 171 -4.31 -7.43 -17.42
C HIS A 171 -3.65 -8.61 -18.15
N ARG A 172 -4.29 -9.78 -18.05
CA ARG A 172 -4.12 -10.79 -19.09
C ARG A 172 -4.57 -10.09 -20.35
N GLU A 173 -3.66 -9.83 -21.28
CA GLU A 173 -4.07 -9.50 -22.65
C GLU A 173 -5.20 -10.48 -22.98
N PRO A 174 -6.40 -10.02 -23.38
CA PRO A 174 -7.28 -10.92 -24.07
C PRO A 174 -6.39 -11.49 -25.17
N VAL A 175 -6.20 -12.81 -25.16
CA VAL A 175 -5.57 -13.48 -26.29
C VAL A 175 -6.49 -13.11 -27.44
N THR A 176 -6.16 -12.04 -28.16
CA THR A 176 -6.64 -11.83 -29.51
C THR A 176 -6.32 -13.14 -30.17
N PRO A 177 -7.34 -13.91 -30.61
CA PRO A 177 -7.05 -15.04 -31.48
C PRO A 177 -6.13 -14.47 -32.55
N LEU A 178 -4.96 -15.08 -32.71
CA LEU A 178 -4.04 -14.73 -33.79
C LEU A 178 -4.80 -14.98 -35.09
N GLU A 179 -5.50 -13.96 -35.55
CA GLU A 179 -6.12 -13.89 -36.85
C GLU A 179 -4.98 -13.45 -37.79
N ASN A 180 -4.20 -14.45 -38.20
CA ASN A 180 -3.35 -14.51 -39.39
C ASN A 180 -2.90 -15.98 -39.51
N GLN A 181 -3.71 -16.80 -40.19
CA GLN A 181 -3.50 -17.25 -41.58
C GLN A 181 -2.61 -18.49 -41.68
N GLU A 182 -3.25 -19.65 -41.77
CA GLU A 182 -3.38 -20.40 -43.03
C GLU A 182 -4.80 -20.98 -43.05
N ASP A 183 -5.60 -20.61 -44.05
CA ASP A 183 -6.89 -21.28 -44.32
C ASP A 183 -6.59 -22.73 -44.73
N ILE A 184 -6.41 -23.60 -43.75
CA ILE A 184 -6.44 -25.04 -43.96
C ILE A 184 -7.91 -25.39 -44.19
N GLU A 185 -8.30 -25.51 -45.46
CA GLU A 185 -9.62 -26.00 -45.86
C GLU A 185 -9.76 -27.46 -45.37
N VAL A 186 -10.33 -27.61 -44.18
CA VAL A 186 -10.58 -28.91 -43.55
C VAL A 186 -11.81 -29.55 -44.18
N GLN A 187 -11.66 -30.80 -44.64
CA GLN A 187 -12.74 -31.58 -45.22
C GLN A 187 -13.06 -32.77 -44.30
N SER A 188 -14.35 -32.99 -44.05
CA SER A 188 -14.81 -34.21 -43.37
C SER A 188 -14.85 -35.35 -44.38
N VAL A 189 -14.01 -36.37 -44.18
CA VAL A 189 -13.96 -37.56 -45.03
C VAL A 189 -14.41 -38.77 -44.21
N GLU A 190 -15.20 -39.65 -44.82
CA GLU A 190 -15.62 -40.91 -44.20
C GLU A 190 -14.60 -42.01 -44.54
N CYS A 191 -14.16 -42.76 -43.54
CA CYS A 191 -13.26 -43.90 -43.73
C CYS A 191 -13.97 -44.99 -44.53
N SER A 192 -13.37 -45.41 -45.64
CA SER A 192 -13.92 -46.46 -46.52
C SER A 192 -14.07 -47.84 -45.86
N SER A 193 -13.29 -48.12 -44.81
CA SER A 193 -13.29 -49.45 -44.18
C SER A 193 -14.25 -49.57 -42.98
N CYS A 194 -14.51 -48.49 -42.24
CA CYS A 194 -15.31 -48.56 -41.00
C CYS A 194 -16.43 -47.51 -40.93
N GLY A 195 -16.52 -46.59 -41.89
CA GLY A 195 -17.53 -45.53 -41.92
C GLY A 195 -17.34 -44.42 -40.88
N ALA A 196 -16.24 -44.43 -40.12
CA ALA A 196 -15.94 -43.36 -39.18
C ALA A 196 -15.67 -42.04 -39.92
N ARG A 197 -16.24 -40.93 -39.43
CA ARG A 197 -15.98 -39.59 -39.97
C ARG A 197 -14.75 -38.99 -39.31
N THR A 198 -13.81 -38.57 -40.12
CA THR A 198 -12.57 -37.93 -39.67
C THR A 198 -12.40 -36.61 -40.41
N VAL A 199 -11.98 -35.58 -39.69
CA VAL A 199 -11.67 -34.27 -40.28
C VAL A 199 -10.18 -34.24 -40.59
N ILE A 200 -9.84 -34.07 -41.87
CA ILE A 200 -8.47 -34.01 -42.35
C ILE A 200 -8.25 -32.77 -43.22
N SER A 201 -7.03 -32.26 -43.21
CA SER A 201 -6.59 -31.14 -44.05
C SER A 201 -6.49 -31.59 -45.51
N ARG A 202 -6.81 -30.74 -46.49
CA ARG A 202 -6.50 -31.04 -47.90
C ARG A 202 -5.01 -31.37 -48.05
N ASN A 203 -4.70 -32.50 -48.71
CA ASN A 203 -3.36 -33.08 -48.89
C ASN A 203 -2.70 -33.72 -47.65
N GLU A 204 -3.44 -34.01 -46.58
CA GLU A 204 -2.92 -34.76 -45.44
C GLU A 204 -3.40 -36.21 -45.47
N GLU A 205 -2.48 -37.17 -45.34
CA GLU A 205 -2.82 -38.58 -45.13
C GLU A 205 -2.84 -38.87 -43.64
N LYS A 206 -3.99 -39.33 -43.12
CA LYS A 206 -4.14 -39.65 -41.70
C LYS A 206 -4.65 -41.06 -41.51
N GLU A 207 -4.02 -41.79 -40.59
CA GLU A 207 -4.46 -43.13 -40.21
C GLU A 207 -5.77 -43.06 -39.41
N CYS A 208 -6.75 -43.89 -39.78
CA CYS A 208 -8.03 -43.98 -39.09
C CYS A 208 -7.85 -44.49 -37.66
N GLU A 209 -8.32 -43.72 -36.67
CA GLU A 209 -8.21 -44.07 -35.24
C GLU A 209 -8.91 -45.38 -34.86
N TYR A 210 -9.86 -45.85 -35.68
CA TYR A 210 -10.68 -47.03 -35.36
C TYR A 210 -10.20 -48.33 -36.02
N CYS A 211 -9.65 -48.25 -37.24
CA CYS A 211 -9.30 -49.44 -38.02
C CYS A 211 -7.90 -49.41 -38.62
N GLY A 212 -7.10 -48.36 -38.36
CA GLY A 212 -5.72 -48.25 -38.83
C GLY A 212 -5.59 -48.07 -40.35
N THR A 213 -6.69 -47.80 -41.06
CA THR A 213 -6.66 -47.62 -42.52
C THR A 213 -6.26 -46.19 -42.87
N MET A 214 -5.38 -46.00 -43.85
CA MET A 214 -4.98 -44.69 -44.32
C MET A 214 -6.14 -43.98 -45.04
N ILE A 215 -6.47 -42.77 -44.59
CA ILE A 215 -7.48 -41.90 -45.20
C ILE A 215 -6.74 -40.77 -45.91
N VAL A 216 -7.04 -40.57 -47.19
CA VAL A 216 -6.47 -39.50 -48.02
C VAL A 216 -7.63 -38.60 -48.48
N ALA A 217 -7.50 -37.29 -48.27
CA ALA A 217 -8.45 -36.28 -48.75
C ALA A 217 -8.19 -35.91 -50.22
#